data_AF-E9FU89-F1
#
_entry.id   AF-E9FU89-F1
#
_cell.length_a   1.000
_cell.length_b   1.000
_cell.length_c   1.000
_cell.angle_alpha   90.00
_cell.angle_beta   90.00
_cell.angle_gamma   90.00
#
_symmetry.space_group_name_H-M   'P 1'
#
loop_
_entity.id
_entity.type
_entity.pdbx_description
1 polymer ?
#
loop_
_entity_poly.entity_id
_entity_poly.type
_entity_poly.pdbx_seq_one_letter_code
_entity_poly.pdbx_strand_id
1 'polypeptide(L)'
;MDPISGSLFMMVDRCNQEERSIKLVIGNSIKYLKIVKLTSTNTRTLTQENNGMQGPGASSQHTEDWKPLKDALKKWFHESRIPVNENNYGCLLVLNEIVVGPPYRPENCSGTNEVMLWRVQKLLENFYQK
;
A
#
# COMPACT_ATOMS: atom_id res chain seq x y z
N MET A 1 1.45 13.23 -21.78
CA MET A 1 -0.02 13.09 -21.84
C MET A 1 -0.48 13.88 -23.05
N ASP A 2 -1.38 13.32 -23.85
CA ASP A 2 -2.04 14.07 -24.90
C ASP A 2 -3.21 14.87 -24.30
N PRO A 3 -3.21 16.21 -24.40
CA PRO A 3 -4.25 17.05 -23.79
C PRO A 3 -5.63 16.91 -24.45
N ILE A 4 -5.70 16.41 -25.69
CA ILE A 4 -6.95 16.29 -26.43
C ILE A 4 -7.65 14.96 -26.13
N SER A 5 -6.93 13.83 -26.18
CA SER A 5 -7.50 12.50 -25.93
C SER A 5 -7.37 11.99 -24.50
N GLY A 6 -6.61 12.69 -23.64
CA GLY A 6 -6.28 12.21 -22.29
C GLY A 6 -5.40 10.95 -22.28
N SER A 7 -4.80 10.59 -23.42
CA SER A 7 -3.96 9.39 -23.53
C SER A 7 -2.60 9.57 -22.87
N LEU A 8 -2.11 8.50 -22.25
CA LEU A 8 -0.81 8.46 -21.58
C LEU A 8 0.17 7.58 -22.36
N PHE A 9 1.33 8.16 -22.66
CA PHE A 9 2.47 7.44 -23.23
C PHE A 9 3.45 7.14 -22.11
N MET A 10 3.80 5.86 -21.97
CA MET A 10 4.72 5.37 -20.95
C MET A 10 5.95 4.79 -21.63
N MET A 11 7.10 5.41 -21.39
CA MET A 11 8.38 4.89 -21.84
C MET A 11 8.92 3.95 -20.76
N VAL A 12 9.14 2.69 -21.12
CA VAL A 12 9.70 1.69 -20.21
C VAL A 12 11.13 1.42 -20.66
N ASP A 13 12.05 1.91 -19.84
CA ASP A 13 13.47 1.58 -19.94
C ASP A 13 13.75 0.40 -19.00
N ARG A 14 14.23 -0.71 -19.57
CA ARG A 14 14.66 -1.88 -18.80
C ARG A 14 16.18 -1.84 -18.75
N CYS A 15 16.72 -1.43 -17.60
CA CYS A 15 18.16 -1.48 -17.35
C CYS A 15 18.65 -2.90 -17.67
N ASN A 16 19.51 -3.03 -18.70
CA ASN A 16 20.03 -4.25 -19.35
C ASN A 16 19.36 -4.70 -20.67
N GLN A 17 18.52 -3.89 -21.31
CA GLN A 17 18.13 -4.07 -22.72
C GLN A 17 18.35 -2.78 -23.52
N GLU A 18 18.90 -2.89 -24.74
CA GLU A 18 19.01 -1.75 -25.67
C GLU A 18 17.64 -1.29 -26.20
N GLU A 19 16.63 -2.16 -26.10
CA GLU A 19 15.32 -1.92 -26.68
C GLU A 19 14.42 -1.13 -25.72
N ARG A 20 14.17 0.13 -26.06
CA ARG A 20 13.17 0.97 -25.37
C ARG A 20 11.79 0.59 -25.87
N SER A 21 10.86 0.32 -24.95
CA SER A 21 9.46 0.07 -25.31
C SER A 21 8.57 1.24 -24.92
N ILE A 22 7.62 1.57 -25.79
CA ILE A 22 6.60 2.59 -25.56
C ILE A 22 5.26 1.88 -25.40
N LYS A 23 4.54 2.18 -24.31
CA LYS A 23 3.17 1.73 -24.08
C LYS A 23 2.20 2.90 -24.16
N LEU A 24 1.14 2.72 -24.93
CA LEU A 24 0.02 3.66 -25.02
C LEU A 24 -1.11 3.19 -24.09
N VAL A 25 -1.57 4.08 -23.23
CA VAL A 25 -2.80 3.90 -22.43
C VAL A 25 -3.83 4.91 -22.90
N ILE A 26 -4.96 4.42 -23.39
CA ILE A 26 -6.04 5.24 -23.94
C ILE A 26 -6.76 5.98 -22.80
N GLY A 27 -7.01 7.28 -22.97
CA GLY A 27 -7.56 8.16 -21.93
C GLY A 27 -8.88 7.70 -21.30
N ASN A 28 -9.82 7.16 -22.08
CA ASN A 28 -11.11 6.70 -21.55
C ASN A 28 -11.00 5.53 -20.55
N SER A 29 -9.88 4.80 -20.57
CA SER A 29 -9.60 3.73 -19.61
C SER A 29 -8.97 4.24 -18.32
N ILE A 30 -8.54 5.51 -18.28
CA ILE A 30 -7.83 6.13 -17.16
C ILE A 30 -8.84 6.88 -16.30
N LYS A 31 -9.24 6.27 -15.18
CA LYS A 31 -10.12 6.93 -14.19
C LYS A 31 -9.36 7.81 -13.20
N TYR A 32 -8.09 7.49 -12.96
CA TYR A 32 -7.26 8.17 -11.96
C TYR A 32 -5.77 7.97 -12.27
N LEU A 33 -4.98 9.03 -12.14
CA LEU A 33 -3.52 9.01 -12.33
C LEU A 33 -2.85 9.78 -11.19
N LYS A 34 -1.85 9.17 -10.56
CA LYS A 34 -1.05 9.80 -9.51
C LYS A 34 0.43 9.75 -9.87
N ILE A 35 1.08 10.90 -9.85
CA ILE A 35 2.52 11.01 -10.09
C ILE A 35 3.22 10.84 -8.74
N VAL A 36 3.98 9.75 -8.59
CA VAL A 36 4.81 9.51 -7.40
C VAL A 36 6.25 9.84 -7.76
N LYS A 37 6.84 10.81 -7.05
CA LYS A 37 8.26 11.12 -7.19
C LYS A 37 9.04 10.15 -6.33
N LEU A 38 9.82 9.25 -6.95
CA LEU A 38 10.77 8.43 -6.22
C LEU A 38 11.93 9.32 -5.77
N THR A 39 11.86 9.86 -4.56
CA THR A 39 13.04 10.48 -3.93
C THR A 39 13.92 9.36 -3.42
N SER A 40 15.08 9.16 -4.05
CA SER A 40 16.17 8.37 -3.48
C SER A 40 16.72 9.10 -2.25
N THR A 41 16.03 8.99 -1.12
CA THR A 41 16.57 9.41 0.17
C THR A 41 16.79 8.14 0.97
N ASN A 42 17.99 7.58 0.80
CA ASN A 42 18.56 6.74 1.83
C ASN A 42 19.03 7.65 2.98
N THR A 43 18.95 7.12 4.20
CA THR A 43 19.48 7.60 5.48
C THR A 43 19.05 8.98 6.00
N ARG A 44 18.14 8.97 6.99
CA ARG A 44 18.30 9.74 8.24
C ARG A 44 17.72 8.95 9.41
N THR A 45 18.66 8.43 10.20
CA THR A 45 18.58 8.12 11.62
C THR A 45 17.57 8.98 12.39
N LEU A 46 16.62 8.31 13.05
CA LEU A 46 15.97 8.82 14.25
C LEU A 46 16.41 7.95 15.44
N THR A 47 17.65 8.14 15.88
CA THR A 47 17.96 8.12 17.32
C THR A 47 17.34 9.40 17.90
N GLN A 48 16.71 9.47 19.07
CA GLN A 48 17.09 8.86 20.34
C GLN A 48 15.96 9.10 21.37
N GLU A 49 15.88 8.20 22.37
CA GLU A 49 15.49 8.39 23.78
C GLU A 49 14.14 9.03 24.16
N ASN A 50 13.19 8.25 24.70
CA ASN A 50 13.08 7.81 26.10
C ASN A 50 12.08 8.70 26.85
N ASN A 51 10.86 8.21 27.00
CA ASN A 51 10.14 8.45 28.24
C ASN A 51 9.33 7.21 28.59
N GLY A 52 9.60 6.71 29.79
CA GLY A 52 9.26 5.37 30.20
C GLY A 52 7.79 5.22 30.56
N MET A 53 7.31 4.00 30.37
CA MET A 53 6.48 3.32 31.35
C MET A 53 6.41 1.84 30.95
N GLN A 54 7.30 1.05 31.55
CA GLN A 54 7.07 -0.38 31.70
C GLN A 54 5.97 -0.55 32.76
N GLY A 55 4.86 -1.17 32.37
CA GLY A 55 3.91 -1.80 33.29
C GLY A 55 3.93 -3.30 33.05
N PRO A 56 4.23 -4.14 34.06
CA PRO A 56 4.22 -5.60 33.93
C PRO A 56 2.83 -6.14 34.23
N GLY A 57 2.38 -7.14 33.48
CA GLY A 57 1.11 -7.79 33.76
C GLY A 57 0.67 -8.72 32.65
N ALA A 58 1.24 -9.92 32.64
CA ALA A 58 0.80 -11.01 31.80
C ALA A 58 -0.69 -11.30 32.02
N SER A 59 -1.47 -11.27 30.95
CA SER A 59 -2.68 -12.08 30.85
C SER A 59 -2.88 -12.50 29.39
N SER A 60 -2.56 -13.77 29.15
CA SER A 60 -3.15 -14.58 28.07
C SER A 60 -2.79 -14.16 26.65
N GLN A 61 -1.58 -14.54 26.24
CA GLN A 61 -1.16 -14.60 24.83
C GLN A 61 -2.10 -15.52 24.04
N HIS A 62 -3.21 -14.97 23.52
CA HIS A 62 -3.73 -15.44 22.25
C HIS A 62 -2.89 -14.73 21.20
N THR A 63 -1.70 -15.27 20.91
CA THR A 63 -0.89 -14.83 19.77
C THR A 63 -1.63 -15.30 18.52
N GLU A 64 -2.71 -14.61 18.19
CA GLU A 64 -3.51 -14.88 17.02
C GLU A 64 -2.57 -14.71 15.82
N ASP A 65 -2.19 -15.83 15.21
CA ASP A 65 -1.28 -15.83 14.08
C ASP A 65 -2.01 -15.18 12.90
N TRP A 66 -1.84 -13.86 12.75
CA TRP A 66 -2.42 -13.11 11.64
C TRP A 66 -1.65 -13.28 10.32
N LYS A 67 -0.57 -14.08 10.32
CA LYS A 67 0.22 -14.41 9.12
C LYS A 67 -0.63 -14.95 7.96
N PRO A 68 -1.44 -16.02 8.14
CA PRO A 68 -2.30 -16.53 7.07
C PRO A 68 -3.29 -15.49 6.55
N LEU A 69 -3.89 -14.68 7.44
CA LEU A 69 -4.80 -13.61 7.03
C LEU A 69 -4.07 -12.53 6.23
N LYS A 70 -2.91 -12.10 6.71
CA LYS A 70 -2.04 -11.12 6.04
C LYS A 70 -1.64 -11.59 4.65
N ASP A 71 -1.24 -12.85 4.50
CA ASP A 71 -0.83 -13.42 3.22
C ASP A 71 -2.01 -13.53 2.25
N ALA A 72 -3.19 -13.93 2.74
CA ALA A 72 -4.42 -13.93 1.96
C ALA A 72 -4.81 -12.53 1.47
N LEU A 73 -4.75 -11.53 2.37
CA LEU A 73 -5.05 -10.13 2.04
C LEU A 73 -4.05 -9.58 1.02
N LYS A 74 -2.76 -9.89 1.19
CA LYS A 74 -1.69 -9.49 0.27
C LYS A 74 -1.91 -10.08 -1.12
N LYS A 75 -2.24 -11.38 -1.19
CA LYS A 75 -2.58 -12.06 -2.45
C LYS A 75 -3.80 -11.42 -3.11
N TRP A 76 -4.85 -11.14 -2.34
CA TRP A 76 -6.07 -10.51 -2.85
C TRP A 76 -5.82 -9.10 -3.40
N PHE A 77 -4.99 -8.29 -2.73
CA PHE A 77 -4.57 -6.99 -3.25
C PHE A 77 -3.77 -7.13 -4.56
N HIS A 78 -2.86 -8.10 -4.65
CA HIS A 78 -2.12 -8.38 -5.88
C HIS A 78 -3.03 -8.83 -7.03
N GLU A 79 -3.99 -9.73 -6.78
CA GLU A 79 -5.00 -10.15 -7.76
C GLU A 79 -5.84 -8.97 -8.26
N SER A 80 -6.15 -8.05 -7.35
CA SER A 80 -6.88 -6.80 -7.63
C SER A 80 -6.01 -5.72 -8.30
N ARG A 81 -4.73 -6.02 -8.59
CA ARG A 81 -3.72 -5.09 -9.16
C ARG A 81 -3.48 -3.84 -8.30
N ILE A 82 -3.66 -3.97 -6.98
CA ILE A 82 -3.41 -2.92 -6.01
C ILE A 82 -2.01 -3.14 -5.41
N PRO A 83 -1.10 -2.16 -5.49
CA PRO A 83 0.22 -2.31 -4.91
C PRO A 83 0.12 -2.30 -3.39
N VAL A 84 0.71 -3.34 -2.77
CA VAL A 84 0.75 -3.51 -1.32
C VAL A 84 2.18 -3.86 -0.90
N ASN A 85 2.66 -3.18 0.13
CA ASN A 85 3.95 -3.43 0.76
C ASN A 85 3.74 -3.83 2.23
N GLU A 86 4.77 -4.37 2.87
CA GLU A 86 4.76 -4.67 4.29
C GLU A 86 5.75 -3.75 5.00
N ASN A 87 5.39 -3.25 6.18
CA ASN A 87 6.30 -2.50 7.03
C ASN A 87 6.96 -3.40 8.09
N ASN A 88 8.04 -2.92 8.71
CA ASN A 88 8.78 -3.67 9.74
C ASN A 88 7.96 -3.96 11.02
N TYR A 89 6.78 -3.36 11.15
CA TYR A 89 5.85 -3.53 12.28
C TYR A 89 4.73 -4.52 11.96
N GLY A 90 4.80 -5.24 10.83
CA GLY A 90 3.81 -6.23 10.42
C GLY A 90 2.49 -5.64 9.88
N CYS A 91 2.45 -4.36 9.54
CA CYS A 91 1.29 -3.73 8.89
C CYS A 91 1.44 -3.74 7.37
N LEU A 92 0.32 -3.70 6.66
CA LEU A 92 0.29 -3.60 5.20
C LEU A 92 0.17 -2.14 4.77
N LEU A 93 1.02 -1.72 3.84
CA LEU A 93 1.03 -0.41 3.21
C LEU A 93 0.37 -0.51 1.83
N VAL A 94 -0.91 -0.15 1.77
CA VAL A 94 -1.69 -0.13 0.53
C VAL A 94 -1.44 1.21 -0.17
N LEU A 95 -1.05 1.15 -1.46
CA LEU A 95 -0.72 2.34 -2.27
C LEU A 95 0.38 3.23 -1.67
N ASN A 96 1.18 2.70 -0.72
CA ASN A 96 2.16 3.43 0.09
C ASN A 96 1.59 4.62 0.88
N GLU A 97 0.28 4.68 1.06
CA GLU A 97 -0.40 5.80 1.75
C GLU A 97 -1.30 5.35 2.88
N ILE A 98 -1.93 4.18 2.74
CA ILE A 98 -2.85 3.64 3.75
C ILE A 98 -2.15 2.51 4.49
N VAL A 99 -2.08 2.63 5.80
CA VAL A 99 -1.55 1.61 6.70
C VAL A 99 -2.72 0.79 7.21
N VAL A 100 -2.68 -0.53 6.99
CA VAL A 100 -3.65 -1.50 7.50
C VAL A 100 -2.95 -2.35 8.56
N GLY A 101 -3.31 -2.13 9.82
CA GLY A 101 -2.75 -2.87 10.96
C GLY A 101 -3.57 -4.09 11.34
N PRO A 102 -3.00 -5.07 12.08
CA PRO A 102 -3.77 -6.17 12.67
C PRO A 102 -4.93 -5.66 13.55
N PRO A 103 -6.07 -6.39 13.67
CA PRO A 103 -6.54 -7.58 12.94
C PRO A 103 -6.90 -7.41 11.43
N TYR A 104 -6.33 -6.42 10.73
CA TYR A 104 -6.56 -6.15 9.30
C TYR A 104 -8.03 -5.92 8.95
N ARG A 105 -8.73 -5.16 9.79
CA ARG A 105 -10.13 -4.76 9.58
C ARG A 105 -10.25 -3.37 8.92
N PRO A 106 -11.40 -3.02 8.32
CA PRO A 106 -11.64 -1.67 7.80
C PRO A 106 -11.39 -0.58 8.86
N GLU A 107 -11.77 -0.84 10.11
CA GLU A 107 -11.59 0.13 11.21
C GLU A 107 -10.12 0.34 11.56
N ASN A 108 -9.25 -0.60 11.18
CA ASN A 108 -7.81 -0.60 11.48
C ASN A 108 -6.96 -0.04 10.33
N CYS A 109 -7.59 0.71 9.43
CA CYS A 109 -6.93 1.47 8.39
C CYS A 109 -6.62 2.88 8.89
N SER A 110 -5.43 3.38 8.57
CA SER A 110 -5.04 4.76 8.87
C SER A 110 -4.35 5.40 7.67
N GLY A 111 -4.62 6.67 7.43
CA GLY A 111 -4.04 7.44 6.34
C GLY A 111 -4.51 8.88 6.39
N THR A 112 -3.70 9.79 5.83
CA THR A 112 -3.99 11.23 5.81
C THR A 112 -4.95 11.65 4.69
N ASN A 113 -5.22 10.75 3.75
CA ASN A 113 -6.15 10.97 2.64
C ASN A 113 -7.45 10.20 2.92
N GLU A 114 -8.46 10.92 3.44
CA GLU A 114 -9.75 10.34 3.84
C GLU A 114 -10.48 9.64 2.69
N VAL A 115 -10.34 10.14 1.45
CA VAL A 115 -10.95 9.52 0.26
C VAL A 115 -10.30 8.17 -0.03
N MET A 116 -8.98 8.07 0.08
CA MET A 116 -8.27 6.80 -0.12
C MET A 116 -8.49 5.84 1.05
N LEU A 117 -8.55 6.36 2.28
CA LEU A 117 -8.88 5.58 3.47
C LEU A 117 -10.24 4.88 3.29
N TRP A 118 -11.28 5.65 2.95
CA TRP A 118 -12.62 5.11 2.71
C TRP A 118 -12.65 4.05 1.61
N ARG A 119 -11.88 4.24 0.53
CA ARG A 119 -11.78 3.25 -0.56
C ARG A 119 -11.13 1.95 -0.11
N VAL A 120 -10.04 2.03 0.66
CA VAL A 120 -9.35 0.84 1.19
C VAL A 120 -10.25 0.11 2.20
N GLN A 121 -10.99 0.85 3.03
CA GLN A 121 -11.99 0.29 3.94
C GLN A 121 -13.08 -0.48 3.17
N LYS A 122 -13.62 0.09 2.09
CA LYS A 122 -14.59 -0.60 1.22
C LYS A 122 -14.01 -1.85 0.55
N LEU A 123 -12.74 -1.81 0.15
CA LEU A 123 -12.05 -2.97 -0.40
C LEU A 123 -11.93 -4.10 0.63
N LEU A 124 -11.59 -3.77 1.87
CA LEU A 124 -11.54 -4.72 2.98
C LEU A 124 -12.92 -5.30 3.31
N GLU A 125 -13.97 -4.48 3.35
CA GLU A 125 -15.35 -4.97 3.53
C GLU A 125 -15.71 -6.03 2.48
N ASN A 126 -15.37 -5.78 1.20
CA ASN A 126 -15.63 -6.72 0.12
C ASN A 126 -14.81 -8.02 0.25
N PHE A 127 -13.61 -7.97 0.83
CA PHE A 127 -12.80 -9.16 1.12
C PHE A 127 -13.47 -10.05 2.17
N TYR A 128 -14.04 -9.46 3.23
CA TYR A 128 -14.72 -10.21 4.30
C TYR A 128 -16.13 -10.70 3.94
N GLN A 129 -16.74 -10.16 2.88
CA GLN A 129 -18.03 -10.62 2.37
C GLN A 129 -17.90 -11.77 1.36
N LYS A 130 -16.68 -12.16 0.99
CA LYS A 130 -16.39 -13.18 -0.01
C LYS A 130 -16.07 -14.53 0.64
#